data_AF-A0A7C7QAP8-F1
#
_entry.id   AF-A0A7C7QAP8-F1
#
_cell.length_a   1.000
_cell.length_b   1.000
_cell.length_c   1.000
_cell.angle_alpha   90.00
_cell.angle_beta   90.00
_cell.angle_gamma   90.00
#
_symmetry.space_group_name_H-M   'P 1'
#
loop_
_entity.id
_entity.type
_entity.pdbx_description
1 polymer ?
#
loop_
_entity_poly.entity_id
_entity_poly.type
_entity_poly.pdbx_seq_one_letter_code
_entity_poly.pdbx_strand_id
1 'polypeptide(L)'
;MNEEARSQPTKILYVEDDPSSVTLVRRVLENEGYQVIAVEDGLSAIEVTERERPDLILMDINISGLDGYEVTTKIRNIPELSAIPIVAVTAATLKGDREQALIAGCNGYIPKPIDVDRFPYQVRAFLLGMREEVESLEEKTEYLIEYSRKLVDRLEKKIRELQKANEELQRIDKMKTDFVVLAGHELRTPLTVIYGYTQLLLDNPDIPGSEDEEGAPRYLIAQVAHATRRLSQVVEDILNVSLIDADRLELAQGPVSLAPLVQNTIQNITSLGPERNLTFEVEGLEDLPPVVGDGQRLRQALWNVISNAMKYTPNGGRITISGRQVENAIHLK
;
A
#
# COMPACT_ATOMS: atom_id res chain seq x y z
N MET A 1 11.29 -48.68 44.13
CA MET A 1 10.40 -47.54 44.44
C MET A 1 11.22 -46.28 44.27
N ASN A 2 11.27 -45.80 43.02
CA ASN A 2 10.66 -44.54 42.52
C ASN A 2 11.79 -43.50 42.42
N GLU A 3 11.96 -42.72 41.35
CA GLU A 3 11.01 -42.30 40.33
C GLU A 3 11.75 -41.97 39.03
N GLU A 4 11.05 -42.20 37.93
CA GLU A 4 11.45 -42.02 36.54
C GLU A 4 12.05 -40.64 36.27
N ALA A 5 13.18 -40.61 35.55
CA ALA A 5 13.53 -39.46 34.75
C ALA A 5 12.40 -39.27 33.73
N ARG A 6 11.45 -38.36 33.99
CA ARG A 6 10.39 -38.00 33.05
C ARG A 6 11.05 -37.50 31.77
N SER A 7 11.16 -38.38 30.78
CA SER A 7 11.35 -37.99 29.38
C SER A 7 10.25 -36.98 29.08
N GLN A 8 10.61 -35.81 28.54
CA GLN A 8 9.59 -34.88 28.08
C GLN A 8 8.69 -35.60 27.07
N PRO A 9 7.37 -35.34 27.09
CA PRO A 9 6.46 -35.96 26.13
C PRO A 9 6.87 -35.54 24.72
N THR A 10 7.02 -36.53 23.83
CA THR A 10 7.35 -36.30 22.42
C THR A 10 6.26 -35.45 21.77
N LYS A 11 6.65 -34.31 21.19
CA LYS A 11 5.75 -33.32 20.61
C LYS A 11 5.56 -33.58 19.13
N ILE A 12 4.31 -33.67 18.70
CA ILE A 12 3.93 -33.79 17.29
C ILE A 12 3.12 -32.56 16.91
N LEU A 13 3.58 -31.84 15.89
CA LEU A 13 2.80 -30.78 15.26
C LEU A 13 1.94 -31.41 14.17
N TYR A 14 0.63 -31.18 14.20
CA TYR A 14 -0.30 -31.56 13.15
C TYR A 14 -0.90 -30.32 12.50
N VAL A 15 -0.72 -30.18 11.19
CA VAL A 15 -1.21 -29.06 10.38
C VAL A 15 -2.39 -29.56 9.56
N GLU A 16 -3.61 -29.14 9.90
CA GLU A 16 -4.86 -29.66 9.35
C GLU A 16 -6.00 -28.69 9.64
N ASP A 17 -6.80 -28.35 8.61
CA ASP A 17 -7.93 -27.43 8.73
C ASP A 17 -9.28 -28.13 8.95
N ASP A 18 -9.39 -29.46 8.77
CA ASP A 18 -10.58 -30.22 9.16
C ASP A 18 -10.59 -30.56 10.67
N PRO A 19 -11.50 -29.99 11.48
CA PRO A 19 -11.59 -30.26 12.91
C PRO A 19 -11.87 -31.73 13.24
N SER A 20 -12.53 -32.46 12.33
CA SER A 20 -12.85 -33.88 12.52
C SER A 20 -11.58 -34.72 12.47
N SER A 21 -10.72 -34.49 11.46
CA SER A 21 -9.41 -35.12 11.33
C SER A 21 -8.49 -34.75 12.51
N VAL A 22 -8.45 -33.48 12.92
CA VAL A 22 -7.70 -33.03 14.13
C VAL A 22 -8.14 -33.81 15.37
N THR A 23 -9.45 -33.96 15.58
CA THR A 23 -9.99 -34.68 16.74
C THR A 23 -9.59 -36.16 16.73
N LEU A 24 -9.66 -36.82 15.57
CA LEU A 24 -9.26 -38.21 15.41
C LEU A 24 -7.77 -38.41 15.70
N VAL A 25 -6.91 -37.65 15.02
CA VAL A 25 -5.45 -37.76 15.14
C VAL A 25 -5.00 -37.47 16.57
N ARG A 26 -5.55 -36.41 17.18
CA ARG A 26 -5.26 -36.07 18.58
C ARG A 26 -5.61 -37.23 19.50
N ARG A 27 -6.82 -37.80 19.38
CA ARG A 27 -7.26 -38.92 20.22
C ARG A 27 -6.38 -40.16 20.07
N VAL A 28 -5.98 -40.49 18.84
CA VAL A 28 -5.15 -41.67 18.56
C VAL A 28 -3.74 -41.48 19.12
N LEU A 29 -3.09 -40.33 18.86
CA LEU A 29 -1.70 -40.12 19.25
C LEU A 29 -1.53 -39.76 20.74
N GLU A 30 -2.48 -39.04 21.35
CA GLU A 30 -2.43 -38.77 22.80
C GLU A 30 -2.63 -40.05 23.61
N ASN A 31 -3.42 -41.01 23.12
CA ASN A 31 -3.55 -42.33 23.75
C ASN A 31 -2.24 -43.13 23.73
N GLU A 32 -1.36 -42.86 22.77
CA GLU A 32 -0.01 -43.42 22.66
C GLU A 32 1.03 -42.62 23.48
N GLY A 33 0.61 -41.56 24.18
CA GLY A 33 1.46 -40.76 25.05
C GLY A 33 2.17 -39.58 24.38
N TYR A 34 1.82 -39.25 23.12
CA TYR A 34 2.35 -38.08 22.43
C TYR A 34 1.63 -36.78 22.82
N GLN A 35 2.34 -35.66 22.79
CA GLN A 35 1.72 -34.34 22.90
C GLN A 35 1.42 -33.80 21.50
N VAL A 36 0.14 -33.64 21.14
CA VAL A 36 -0.28 -33.15 19.82
C VAL A 36 -0.59 -31.66 19.85
N ILE A 37 0.17 -30.88 19.10
CA ILE A 37 -0.07 -29.46 18.86
C ILE A 37 -0.74 -29.37 17.49
N ALA A 38 -1.93 -28.78 17.39
CA ALA A 38 -2.64 -28.64 16.11
C ALA A 38 -2.73 -27.18 15.68
N VAL A 39 -2.56 -26.93 14.39
CA VAL A 39 -2.75 -25.63 13.74
C VAL A 39 -3.51 -25.83 12.44
N GLU A 40 -4.26 -24.80 12.03
CA GLU A 40 -5.17 -24.89 10.88
C GLU A 40 -4.55 -24.34 9.58
N ASP A 41 -3.45 -23.57 9.68
CA ASP A 41 -2.85 -22.90 8.52
C ASP A 41 -1.31 -22.99 8.47
N GLY A 42 -0.77 -22.76 7.28
CA GLY A 42 0.65 -22.88 7.00
C GLY A 42 1.55 -21.82 7.63
N LEU A 43 1.04 -20.61 7.93
CA LEU A 43 1.84 -19.58 8.61
C LEU A 43 2.00 -19.93 10.09
N SER A 44 0.89 -20.28 10.74
CA SER A 44 0.89 -20.80 12.11
C SER A 44 1.78 -22.03 12.26
N ALA A 45 1.83 -22.91 11.25
CA ALA A 45 2.72 -24.07 11.25
C ALA A 45 4.20 -23.68 11.36
N ILE A 46 4.66 -22.67 10.63
CA ILE A 46 6.06 -22.21 10.66
C ILE A 46 6.37 -21.60 12.03
N GLU A 47 5.52 -20.68 12.52
CA GLU A 47 5.70 -20.02 13.82
C GLU A 47 5.74 -21.01 14.99
N VAL A 48 4.82 -21.97 14.98
CA VAL A 48 4.75 -23.02 16.01
C VAL A 48 5.95 -23.96 15.91
N THR A 49 6.41 -24.29 14.70
CA THR A 49 7.61 -25.12 14.53
C THR A 49 8.85 -24.44 15.11
N GLU A 50 9.03 -23.14 14.89
CA GLU A 50 10.14 -22.36 15.44
C GLU A 50 10.11 -22.28 16.96
N ARG A 51 8.92 -22.03 17.52
CA ARG A 51 8.70 -21.84 18.95
C ARG A 51 8.75 -23.14 19.75
N GLU A 52 8.03 -24.16 19.29
CA GLU A 52 7.79 -25.39 20.06
C GLU A 52 8.79 -26.50 19.79
N ARG A 53 9.51 -26.42 18.65
CA ARG A 53 10.50 -27.39 18.17
C ARG A 53 9.96 -28.83 18.27
N PRO A 54 8.90 -29.16 17.51
CA PRO A 54 8.30 -30.49 17.55
C PRO A 54 9.29 -31.56 17.08
N ASP A 55 9.10 -32.79 17.56
CA ASP A 55 9.89 -33.96 17.18
C ASP A 55 9.44 -34.55 15.83
N LEU A 56 8.21 -34.26 15.41
CA LEU A 56 7.64 -34.65 14.12
C LEU A 56 6.58 -33.63 13.68
N ILE A 57 6.52 -33.36 12.39
CA ILE A 57 5.44 -32.59 11.76
C ILE A 57 4.62 -33.52 10.88
N LEU A 58 3.33 -33.62 11.16
CA LEU A 58 2.32 -34.20 10.28
C LEU A 58 1.70 -33.03 9.50
N MET A 59 1.93 -32.99 8.19
CA MET A 59 1.50 -31.90 7.32
C MET A 59 0.38 -32.39 6.43
N ASP A 60 -0.86 -31.95 6.63
CA ASP A 60 -1.84 -32.09 5.56
C ASP A 60 -1.41 -31.25 4.36
N ILE A 61 -1.48 -31.87 3.19
CA ILE A 61 -1.13 -31.22 1.93
C ILE A 61 -2.23 -30.27 1.48
N ASN A 62 -3.50 -30.60 1.77
CA ASN A 62 -4.65 -29.86 1.25
C ASN A 62 -5.20 -28.83 2.25
N ILE A 63 -4.33 -27.98 2.81
CA ILE A 63 -4.75 -26.91 3.74
C ILE A 63 -5.18 -25.64 3.00
N SER A 64 -6.12 -24.90 3.58
CA SER A 64 -6.60 -23.64 3.01
C SER A 64 -5.52 -22.54 2.97
N GLY A 65 -5.47 -21.79 1.85
CA GLY A 65 -4.64 -20.59 1.70
C GLY A 65 -3.18 -20.79 1.27
N LEU A 66 -2.54 -21.92 1.63
CA LEU A 66 -1.18 -22.29 1.21
C LEU A 66 -1.12 -23.80 0.91
N ASP A 67 -0.37 -24.20 -0.12
CA ASP A 67 -0.13 -25.61 -0.40
C ASP A 67 0.81 -26.19 0.68
N GLY A 68 0.46 -27.29 1.35
CA GLY A 68 1.28 -27.92 2.40
C GLY A 68 2.69 -28.29 1.94
N TYR A 69 2.87 -28.48 0.62
CA TYR A 69 4.21 -28.65 0.02
C TYR A 69 5.06 -27.38 0.07
N GLU A 70 4.47 -26.20 -0.13
CA GLU A 70 5.17 -24.92 -0.02
C GLU A 70 5.61 -24.64 1.42
N VAL A 71 4.75 -24.96 2.39
CA VAL A 71 5.06 -24.86 3.83
C VAL A 71 6.22 -25.77 4.19
N THR A 72 6.18 -27.02 3.74
CA THR A 72 7.28 -27.99 3.92
C THR A 72 8.58 -27.44 3.34
N THR A 73 8.55 -26.92 2.11
CA THR A 73 9.73 -26.35 1.44
C THR A 73 10.30 -25.16 2.23
N LYS A 74 9.44 -24.29 2.78
CA LYS A 74 9.86 -23.17 3.62
C LYS A 74 10.54 -23.63 4.90
N ILE A 75 9.94 -24.59 5.63
CA ILE A 75 10.52 -25.14 6.86
C ILE A 75 11.89 -25.78 6.57
N ARG A 76 12.04 -26.47 5.44
CA ARG A 76 13.32 -27.08 5.03
C ARG A 76 14.42 -26.07 4.73
N ASN A 77 14.07 -24.88 4.24
CA ASN A 77 15.02 -23.81 3.96
C ASN A 77 15.48 -23.05 5.21
N ILE A 78 14.91 -23.33 6.38
CA ILE A 78 15.35 -22.78 7.67
C ILE A 78 16.38 -23.77 8.27
N PRO A 79 17.68 -23.41 8.34
CA PRO A 79 18.75 -24.35 8.72
C PRO A 79 18.48 -25.08 10.05
N GLU A 80 17.94 -24.36 11.04
CA GLU A 80 17.68 -24.86 12.39
C GLU A 80 16.48 -25.81 12.46
N LEU A 81 15.59 -25.83 11.45
CA LEU A 81 14.39 -26.68 11.39
C LEU A 81 14.52 -27.83 10.38
N SER A 82 15.53 -27.74 9.50
CA SER A 82 15.73 -28.68 8.38
C SER A 82 15.81 -30.15 8.79
N ALA A 83 16.23 -30.45 10.02
CA ALA A 83 16.37 -31.81 10.55
C ALA A 83 15.06 -32.43 11.07
N ILE A 84 14.04 -31.62 11.37
CA ILE A 84 12.77 -32.11 11.93
C ILE A 84 12.06 -32.98 10.90
N PRO A 85 11.68 -34.23 11.21
CA PRO A 85 10.98 -35.07 10.25
C PRO A 85 9.60 -34.47 9.90
N ILE A 86 9.29 -34.41 8.61
CA ILE A 86 8.00 -33.94 8.08
C ILE A 86 7.38 -35.10 7.31
N VAL A 87 6.14 -35.46 7.65
CA VAL A 87 5.40 -36.53 6.98
C VAL A 87 4.12 -35.93 6.41
N ALA A 88 3.95 -36.09 5.11
CA ALA A 88 2.76 -35.60 4.42
C ALA A 88 1.55 -36.49 4.74
N VAL A 89 0.44 -35.90 5.16
CA VAL A 89 -0.85 -36.59 5.26
C VAL A 89 -1.61 -36.25 3.98
N THR A 90 -1.81 -37.23 3.09
CA THR A 90 -2.31 -36.97 1.73
C THR A 90 -3.56 -37.76 1.44
N ALA A 91 -4.42 -37.32 0.52
CA ALA A 91 -5.57 -38.11 0.09
C ALA A 91 -5.17 -39.39 -0.69
N ALA A 92 -3.90 -39.51 -1.12
CA ALA A 92 -3.37 -40.60 -1.94
C ALA A 92 -4.21 -40.95 -3.18
N THR A 93 -4.94 -39.97 -3.70
CA THR A 93 -5.91 -40.15 -4.80
C THR A 93 -5.28 -39.97 -6.18
N LEU A 94 -4.11 -39.33 -6.28
CA LEU A 94 -3.43 -39.06 -7.55
C LEU A 94 -2.09 -39.79 -7.62
N LYS A 95 -1.79 -40.34 -8.80
CA LYS A 95 -0.45 -40.84 -9.14
C LYS A 95 0.51 -39.64 -9.13
N GLY A 96 1.52 -39.63 -8.26
CA GLY A 96 2.44 -38.49 -8.10
C GLY A 96 2.42 -37.82 -6.71
N ASP A 97 1.40 -38.04 -5.87
CA ASP A 97 1.29 -37.37 -4.56
C ASP A 97 2.44 -37.76 -3.60
N ARG A 98 2.88 -39.02 -3.68
CA ARG A 98 4.05 -39.52 -2.93
C ARG A 98 5.31 -38.80 -3.35
N GLU A 99 5.56 -38.75 -4.65
CA GLU A 99 6.74 -38.13 -5.25
C GLU A 99 6.79 -36.64 -4.92
N GLN A 100 5.65 -35.96 -4.99
CA GLN A 100 5.52 -34.55 -4.63
C GLN A 100 5.87 -34.27 -3.17
N ALA A 101 5.38 -35.10 -2.24
CA ALA A 101 5.73 -34.99 -0.82
C ALA A 101 7.24 -35.12 -0.62
N LEU A 102 7.86 -36.13 -1.22
CA LEU A 102 9.29 -36.39 -1.07
C LEU A 102 10.15 -35.28 -1.70
N ILE A 103 9.75 -34.76 -2.87
CA ILE A 103 10.46 -33.65 -3.54
C ILE A 103 10.35 -32.33 -2.77
N ALA A 104 9.20 -32.06 -2.15
CA ALA A 104 9.01 -30.92 -1.25
C ALA A 104 9.87 -31.01 0.03
N GLY A 105 10.46 -32.18 0.30
CA GLY A 105 11.34 -32.44 1.43
C GLY A 105 10.69 -33.21 2.58
N CYS A 106 9.52 -33.82 2.36
CA CYS A 106 8.95 -34.76 3.33
C CYS A 106 9.82 -36.02 3.41
N ASN A 107 9.83 -36.63 4.60
CA ASN A 107 10.51 -37.89 4.86
C ASN A 107 9.66 -39.10 4.44
N GLY A 108 8.36 -38.90 4.25
CA GLY A 108 7.42 -39.92 3.80
C GLY A 108 6.01 -39.36 3.79
N TYR A 109 5.03 -40.25 3.65
CA TYR A 109 3.63 -39.87 3.60
C TYR A 109 2.72 -40.90 4.28
N ILE A 110 1.52 -40.46 4.67
CA ILE A 110 0.47 -41.28 5.24
C ILE A 110 -0.82 -41.01 4.45
N PRO A 111 -1.41 -42.03 3.80
CA PRO A 111 -2.63 -41.86 3.02
C PRO A 111 -3.85 -41.67 3.94
N LYS A 112 -4.78 -40.80 3.54
CA LYS A 112 -6.14 -40.70 4.06
C LYS A 112 -7.03 -41.72 3.30
N PRO A 113 -8.02 -42.37 3.95
CA PRO A 113 -8.38 -42.22 5.36
C PRO A 113 -7.36 -42.83 6.31
N ILE A 114 -7.15 -42.18 7.46
CA ILE A 114 -6.21 -42.65 8.48
C ILE A 114 -6.73 -43.95 9.09
N ASP A 115 -5.93 -45.01 8.96
CA ASP A 115 -6.15 -46.29 9.63
C ASP A 115 -5.70 -46.18 11.09
N VAL A 116 -6.65 -46.14 12.02
CA VAL A 116 -6.40 -45.94 13.45
C VAL A 116 -5.51 -47.02 14.09
N ASP A 117 -5.49 -48.23 13.52
CA ASP A 117 -4.69 -49.33 14.05
C ASP A 117 -3.24 -49.24 13.53
N ARG A 118 -3.02 -48.71 12.32
CA ARG A 118 -1.69 -48.62 11.69
C ARG A 118 -0.99 -47.29 11.94
N PHE A 119 -1.76 -46.22 12.09
CA PHE A 119 -1.24 -44.86 12.15
C PHE A 119 -0.21 -44.62 13.27
N PRO A 120 -0.42 -45.08 14.52
CA PRO A 120 0.60 -45.00 15.57
C PRO A 120 1.95 -45.61 15.19
N TYR A 121 1.94 -46.77 14.52
CA TYR A 121 3.16 -47.46 14.12
C TYR A 121 3.90 -46.71 13.02
N GLN A 122 3.17 -46.12 12.06
CA GLN A 122 3.76 -45.30 11.00
C GLN A 122 4.43 -44.05 11.57
N VAL A 123 3.72 -43.32 12.44
CA VAL A 123 4.26 -42.14 13.14
C VAL A 123 5.53 -42.49 13.91
N ARG A 124 5.51 -43.60 14.65
CA ARG A 124 6.68 -44.09 15.40
C ARG A 124 7.86 -44.44 14.48
N ALA A 125 7.60 -45.03 13.31
CA ALA A 125 8.67 -45.37 12.37
C ALA A 125 9.39 -44.11 11.85
N PHE A 126 8.66 -43.05 11.52
CA PHE A 126 9.25 -41.77 11.08
C PHE A 126 10.01 -41.06 12.21
N LEU A 127 9.49 -41.10 13.45
CA LEU A 127 10.21 -40.62 14.63
C LEU A 127 11.55 -41.35 14.85
N LEU A 128 11.62 -42.64 14.50
CA LEU A 128 12.84 -43.46 14.57
C LEU A 128 13.78 -43.27 13.36
N GLY A 129 13.46 -42.36 12.44
CA GLY A 129 14.32 -42.01 11.31
C GLY A 129 14.03 -42.75 10.01
N MET A 130 12.87 -43.42 9.88
CA MET A 130 12.41 -43.94 8.59
C MET A 130 12.36 -42.81 7.55
N ARG A 131 12.83 -43.10 6.35
CA ARG A 131 12.71 -42.22 5.18
C ARG A 131 12.30 -43.04 3.98
N GLU A 132 11.34 -42.53 3.23
CA GLU A 132 11.00 -43.05 1.92
C GLU A 132 11.80 -42.30 0.84
N GLU A 133 12.19 -43.02 -0.20
CA GLU A 133 12.89 -42.48 -1.36
C GLU A 133 12.04 -42.67 -2.62
N VAL A 134 12.14 -41.74 -3.57
CA VAL A 134 11.54 -41.90 -4.89
C VAL A 134 12.37 -42.94 -5.65
N GLU A 135 11.72 -44.02 -6.11
CA GLU A 135 12.37 -45.22 -6.63
C GLU A 135 13.11 -45.01 -7.98
N SER A 136 12.84 -43.94 -8.74
CA SER A 136 13.58 -43.62 -9.97
C SER A 136 13.80 -42.12 -10.27
N LEU A 137 14.94 -41.81 -10.92
CA LEU A 137 15.28 -40.46 -11.39
C LEU A 137 14.34 -39.98 -12.52
N GLU A 138 13.76 -40.92 -13.27
CA GLU A 138 12.83 -40.70 -14.37
C GLU A 138 11.48 -40.17 -13.86
N GLU A 139 10.91 -40.80 -12.83
CA GLU A 139 9.66 -40.36 -12.19
C GLU A 139 9.81 -38.96 -11.58
N LYS A 140 10.96 -38.69 -10.94
CA LYS A 140 11.27 -37.35 -10.42
C LYS A 140 11.34 -36.29 -11.53
N THR A 141 11.90 -36.65 -12.68
CA THR A 141 12.05 -35.73 -13.81
C THR A 141 10.70 -35.44 -14.48
N GLU A 142 9.89 -36.47 -14.71
CA GLU A 142 8.55 -36.34 -15.30
C GLU A 142 7.64 -35.48 -14.41
N TYR A 143 7.69 -35.71 -13.09
CA TYR A 143 6.99 -34.89 -12.12
C TYR A 143 7.40 -33.41 -12.17
N LEU A 144 8.71 -33.12 -12.16
CA LEU A 144 9.19 -31.73 -12.18
C LEU A 144 8.76 -31.00 -13.45
N ILE A 145 8.70 -31.70 -14.58
CA ILE A 145 8.18 -31.15 -15.84
C ILE A 145 6.68 -30.82 -15.71
N GLU A 146 5.88 -31.71 -15.16
CA GLU A 146 4.44 -31.48 -14.96
C GLU A 146 4.18 -30.33 -13.97
N TYR A 147 4.91 -30.29 -12.85
CA TYR A 147 4.80 -29.23 -11.85
C TYR A 147 5.19 -27.87 -12.44
N SER A 148 6.32 -27.81 -13.15
CA SER A 148 6.78 -26.58 -13.83
C SER A 148 5.72 -26.09 -14.82
N ARG A 149 5.11 -27.00 -15.60
CA ARG A 149 4.02 -26.67 -16.52
C ARG A 149 2.80 -26.09 -15.79
N LYS A 150 2.34 -26.73 -14.71
CA LYS A 150 1.20 -26.23 -13.90
C LYS A 150 1.50 -24.86 -13.29
N LEU A 151 2.74 -24.64 -12.84
CA LEU A 151 3.18 -23.36 -12.28
C LEU A 151 3.16 -22.26 -13.34
N VAL A 152 3.69 -22.54 -14.54
CA VAL A 152 3.66 -21.61 -15.68
C VAL A 152 2.22 -21.27 -16.05
N ASP A 153 1.32 -22.25 -16.16
CA ASP A 153 -0.10 -22.00 -16.46
C ASP A 153 -0.77 -21.11 -15.40
N ARG A 154 -0.48 -21.37 -14.11
CA ARG A 154 -0.98 -20.55 -12.99
C ARG A 154 -0.45 -19.12 -13.06
N LEU A 155 0.84 -18.95 -13.36
CA LEU A 155 1.49 -17.64 -13.52
C LEU A 155 0.91 -16.88 -14.70
N GLU A 156 0.75 -17.52 -15.86
CA GLU A 156 0.14 -16.89 -17.03
C GLU A 156 -1.28 -16.41 -16.74
N LYS A 157 -2.08 -17.23 -16.05
CA LYS A 157 -3.44 -16.83 -15.65
C LYS A 157 -3.41 -15.61 -14.73
N LYS A 158 -2.52 -15.61 -13.73
CA LYS A 158 -2.36 -14.47 -12.81
C LYS A 158 -1.87 -13.21 -13.51
N ILE A 159 -0.94 -13.33 -14.46
CA ILE A 159 -0.46 -12.21 -15.28
C ILE A 159 -1.64 -11.62 -16.08
N ARG A 160 -2.45 -12.46 -16.75
CA ARG A 160 -3.62 -11.98 -17.50
C ARG A 160 -4.66 -11.30 -16.60
N GLU A 161 -4.93 -11.87 -15.43
CA GLU A 161 -5.82 -11.27 -14.43
C GLU A 161 -5.31 -9.89 -13.98
N LEU A 162 -4.02 -9.77 -13.66
CA LEU A 162 -3.39 -8.52 -13.25
C LEU A 162 -3.36 -7.48 -14.37
N GLN A 163 -3.04 -7.89 -15.61
CA GLN A 163 -3.06 -7.00 -16.77
C GLN A 163 -4.46 -6.40 -16.95
N LYS A 164 -5.50 -7.23 -16.93
CA LYS A 164 -6.89 -6.77 -17.06
C LYS A 164 -7.30 -5.82 -15.92
N ALA A 165 -6.91 -6.13 -14.68
CA ALA A 165 -7.19 -5.29 -13.53
C ALA A 165 -6.49 -3.92 -13.64
N ASN A 166 -5.24 -3.91 -14.11
CA ASN A 166 -4.46 -2.69 -14.30
C ASN A 166 -5.03 -1.82 -15.43
N GLU A 167 -5.42 -2.42 -16.55
CA GLU A 167 -6.07 -1.70 -17.66
C GLU A 167 -7.37 -1.02 -17.21
N GLU A 168 -8.21 -1.71 -16.45
CA GLU A 168 -9.46 -1.13 -15.94
C GLU A 168 -9.18 -0.02 -14.92
N LEU A 169 -8.18 -0.19 -14.05
CA LEU A 169 -7.75 0.84 -13.11
C LEU A 169 -7.29 2.11 -13.86
N GLN A 170 -6.43 1.95 -14.86
CA GLN A 170 -5.96 3.06 -15.70
C GLN A 170 -7.11 3.76 -16.44
N ARG A 171 -8.10 2.99 -16.90
CA ARG A 171 -9.29 3.55 -17.55
C ARG A 171 -10.11 4.38 -16.58
N ILE A 172 -10.36 3.88 -15.37
CA ILE A 172 -11.08 4.61 -14.32
C ILE A 172 -10.33 5.89 -13.94
N ASP A 173 -9.02 5.80 -13.78
CA ASP A 173 -8.18 6.95 -13.42
C ASP A 173 -8.20 8.06 -14.49
N LYS A 174 -8.12 7.65 -15.77
CA LYS A 174 -8.32 8.56 -16.89
C LYS A 174 -9.71 9.22 -16.87
N MET A 175 -10.78 8.44 -16.67
CA MET A 175 -12.14 8.97 -16.60
C MET A 175 -12.33 9.95 -15.45
N LYS A 176 -11.76 9.65 -14.28
CA LYS A 176 -11.77 10.54 -13.11
C LYS A 176 -11.11 11.88 -13.44
N THR A 177 -9.93 11.84 -14.06
CA THR A 177 -9.19 13.04 -14.43
C THR A 177 -9.95 13.88 -15.46
N ASP A 178 -10.44 13.24 -16.53
CA ASP A 178 -11.18 13.90 -17.60
C ASP A 178 -12.48 14.54 -17.06
N PHE A 179 -13.16 13.87 -16.12
CA PHE A 179 -14.35 14.41 -15.45
C PHE A 179 -14.03 15.68 -14.66
N VAL A 180 -12.93 15.70 -13.88
CA VAL A 180 -12.55 16.90 -13.10
C VAL A 180 -12.21 18.06 -14.03
N VAL A 181 -11.51 17.81 -15.14
CA VAL A 181 -11.18 18.83 -16.14
C VAL A 181 -12.46 19.43 -16.73
N LEU A 182 -13.41 18.58 -17.15
CA LEU A 182 -14.68 19.01 -17.69
C LEU A 182 -15.48 19.82 -16.66
N ALA A 183 -15.64 19.30 -15.44
CA ALA A 183 -16.37 19.98 -14.37
C ALA A 183 -15.72 21.35 -14.03
N GLY A 184 -14.39 21.42 -14.02
CA GLY A 184 -13.67 22.68 -13.81
C GLY A 184 -13.99 23.74 -14.86
N HIS A 185 -14.04 23.36 -16.15
CA HIS A 185 -14.39 24.27 -17.24
C HIS A 185 -15.87 24.72 -17.17
N GLU A 186 -16.78 23.77 -16.96
CA GLU A 186 -18.22 24.02 -16.88
C GLU A 186 -18.61 24.87 -15.66
N LEU A 187 -17.87 24.78 -14.55
CA LEU A 187 -18.06 25.63 -13.38
C LEU A 187 -17.42 27.02 -13.55
N ARG A 188 -16.24 27.10 -14.17
CA ARG A 188 -15.54 28.38 -14.37
C ARG A 188 -16.34 29.35 -15.22
N THR A 189 -17.01 28.86 -16.25
CA THR A 189 -17.78 29.69 -17.19
C THR A 189 -18.88 30.52 -16.50
N PRO A 190 -19.86 29.93 -15.79
CA PRO A 190 -20.88 30.69 -15.08
C PRO A 190 -20.30 31.55 -13.94
N LEU A 191 -19.26 31.07 -13.24
CA LEU A 191 -18.62 31.87 -12.18
C LEU A 191 -17.93 33.12 -12.72
N THR A 192 -17.31 33.02 -13.90
CA THR A 192 -16.69 34.17 -14.57
C THR A 192 -17.73 35.22 -14.95
N VAL A 193 -18.90 34.79 -15.41
CA VAL A 193 -20.01 35.69 -15.74
C VAL A 193 -20.58 36.36 -14.49
N ILE A 194 -20.86 35.58 -13.44
CA ILE A 194 -21.34 36.13 -12.16
C ILE A 194 -20.34 37.14 -11.61
N TYR A 195 -19.05 36.77 -11.60
CA TYR A 195 -17.99 37.65 -11.15
C TYR A 195 -17.94 38.96 -11.96
N GLY A 196 -17.97 38.87 -13.29
CA GLY A 196 -17.98 40.04 -14.17
C GLY A 196 -19.14 40.99 -13.89
N TYR A 197 -20.37 40.47 -13.78
CA TYR A 197 -21.53 41.30 -13.45
C TYR A 197 -21.44 41.92 -12.05
N THR A 198 -20.96 41.17 -11.06
CA THR A 198 -20.78 41.74 -9.71
C THR A 198 -19.74 42.86 -9.69
N GLN A 199 -18.65 42.76 -10.47
CA GLN A 199 -17.67 43.83 -10.60
C GLN A 199 -18.27 45.06 -11.29
N LEU A 200 -18.99 44.89 -12.40
CA LEU A 200 -19.68 46.01 -13.07
C LEU A 200 -20.66 46.75 -12.15
N LEU A 201 -21.35 46.02 -11.27
CA LEU A 201 -22.23 46.62 -10.28
C LEU A 201 -21.42 47.37 -9.20
N LEU A 202 -20.34 46.80 -8.69
CA LEU A 202 -19.48 47.47 -7.71
C LEU A 202 -18.82 48.74 -8.28
N ASP A 203 -18.50 48.76 -9.57
CA ASP A 203 -17.97 49.95 -10.24
C ASP A 203 -19.03 51.04 -10.46
N ASN A 204 -20.32 50.73 -10.32
CA ASN A 204 -21.39 51.70 -10.51
C ASN A 204 -21.58 52.59 -9.27
N PRO A 205 -21.29 53.91 -9.36
CA PRO A 205 -21.37 54.83 -8.22
C PRO A 205 -22.79 55.04 -7.69
N ASP A 206 -23.82 54.71 -8.46
CA ASP A 206 -25.23 54.89 -8.07
C ASP A 206 -25.72 53.81 -7.09
N ILE A 207 -24.95 52.75 -6.86
CA ILE A 207 -25.32 51.71 -5.90
C ILE A 207 -25.13 52.22 -4.46
N PRO A 208 -26.20 52.28 -3.64
CA PRO A 208 -26.14 52.86 -2.30
C PRO A 208 -25.29 52.06 -1.30
N GLY A 209 -24.75 52.78 -0.32
CA GLY A 209 -23.96 52.28 0.80
C GLY A 209 -22.50 51.99 0.45
N SER A 210 -21.74 51.45 1.40
CA SER A 210 -20.34 51.04 1.21
C SER A 210 -20.18 49.51 1.20
N GLU A 211 -18.98 49.03 0.89
CA GLU A 211 -18.64 47.60 1.00
C GLU A 211 -18.54 47.13 2.46
N ASP A 212 -18.47 48.05 3.42
CA ASP A 212 -18.35 47.79 4.86
C ASP A 212 -19.67 47.98 5.62
N GLU A 213 -20.70 48.52 4.98
CA GLU A 213 -22.00 48.80 5.59
C GLU A 213 -22.92 47.58 5.51
N GLU A 214 -23.00 46.82 6.60
CA GLU A 214 -23.78 45.58 6.66
C GLU A 214 -25.27 45.83 6.32
N GLY A 215 -25.78 45.08 5.34
CA GLY A 215 -27.15 45.21 4.83
C GLY A 215 -27.32 46.19 3.67
N ALA A 216 -26.30 46.98 3.32
CA ALA A 216 -26.33 47.82 2.13
C ALA A 216 -26.28 47.00 0.82
N PRO A 217 -26.88 47.47 -0.28
CA PRO A 217 -26.78 46.81 -1.59
C PRO A 217 -25.34 46.58 -2.04
N ARG A 218 -24.45 47.57 -1.86
CA ARG A 218 -23.03 47.45 -2.22
C ARG A 218 -22.31 46.36 -1.42
N TYR A 219 -22.55 46.29 -0.10
CA TYR A 219 -22.06 45.20 0.76
C TYR A 219 -22.50 43.82 0.25
N LEU A 220 -23.79 43.64 -0.07
CA LEU A 220 -24.30 42.34 -0.53
C LEU A 220 -23.66 41.90 -1.86
N ILE A 221 -23.49 42.83 -2.80
CA ILE A 221 -22.84 42.53 -4.09
C ILE A 221 -21.37 42.17 -3.87
N ALA A 222 -20.67 42.87 -2.97
CA ALA A 222 -19.30 42.56 -2.59
C ALA A 222 -19.20 41.14 -2.01
N GLN A 223 -20.12 40.75 -1.11
CA GLN A 223 -20.16 39.39 -0.56
C GLN A 223 -20.37 38.32 -1.64
N VAL A 224 -21.24 38.56 -2.63
CA VAL A 224 -21.41 37.64 -3.76
C VAL A 224 -20.12 37.55 -4.58
N ALA A 225 -19.50 38.69 -4.90
CA ALA A 225 -18.23 38.72 -5.63
C ALA A 225 -17.12 37.94 -4.90
N HIS A 226 -17.00 38.11 -3.58
CA HIS A 226 -16.07 37.37 -2.75
C HIS A 226 -16.36 35.86 -2.74
N ALA A 227 -17.63 35.47 -2.59
CA ALA A 227 -18.04 34.06 -2.62
C ALA A 227 -17.75 33.40 -3.98
N THR A 228 -18.07 34.09 -5.08
CA THR A 228 -17.79 33.62 -6.44
C THR A 228 -16.30 33.48 -6.70
N ARG A 229 -15.49 34.48 -6.31
CA ARG A 229 -14.03 34.42 -6.43
C ARG A 229 -13.44 33.25 -5.64
N ARG A 230 -13.93 33.03 -4.41
CA ARG A 230 -13.51 31.91 -3.57
C ARG A 230 -13.87 30.56 -4.19
N LEU A 231 -15.08 30.44 -4.75
CA LEU A 231 -15.51 29.20 -5.40
C LEU A 231 -14.68 28.89 -6.65
N SER A 232 -14.38 29.90 -7.47
CA SER A 232 -13.46 29.75 -8.61
C SER A 232 -12.09 29.24 -8.17
N GLN A 233 -11.55 29.77 -7.06
CA GLN A 233 -10.26 29.31 -6.52
C GLN A 233 -10.33 27.84 -6.08
N VAL A 234 -11.38 27.43 -5.36
CA VAL A 234 -11.54 26.03 -4.92
C VAL A 234 -11.62 25.08 -6.12
N VAL A 235 -12.37 25.46 -7.16
CA VAL A 235 -12.46 24.68 -8.40
C VAL A 235 -11.09 24.56 -9.07
N GLU A 236 -10.34 25.65 -9.13
CA GLU A 236 -9.00 25.68 -9.71
C GLU A 236 -8.01 24.82 -8.89
N ASP A 237 -8.08 24.84 -7.56
CA ASP A 237 -7.25 24.02 -6.68
C ASP A 237 -7.54 22.52 -6.87
N ILE A 238 -8.82 22.13 -6.94
CA ILE A 238 -9.25 20.74 -7.20
C ILE A 238 -8.74 20.26 -8.57
N LEU A 239 -8.87 21.12 -9.58
CA LEU A 239 -8.38 20.84 -10.93
C LEU A 239 -6.86 20.63 -10.93
N ASN A 240 -6.12 21.52 -10.28
CA ASN A 240 -4.66 21.45 -10.22
C ASN A 240 -4.19 20.17 -9.52
N VAL A 241 -4.77 19.82 -8.36
CA VAL A 241 -4.44 18.57 -7.65
C VAL A 241 -4.72 17.36 -8.53
N SER A 242 -5.87 17.34 -9.21
CA SER A 242 -6.24 16.20 -10.06
C SER A 242 -5.32 16.07 -11.29
N LEU A 243 -4.84 17.17 -11.85
CA LEU A 243 -3.87 17.16 -12.95
C LEU A 243 -2.46 16.73 -12.48
N ILE A 244 -2.07 17.08 -11.25
CA ILE A 244 -0.80 16.66 -10.65
C ILE A 244 -0.81 15.16 -10.35
N ASP A 245 -1.86 14.67 -9.70
CA ASP A 245 -2.00 13.24 -9.37
C ASP A 245 -1.98 12.36 -10.63
N ALA A 246 -2.50 12.87 -11.74
CA ALA A 246 -2.55 12.19 -13.02
C ALA A 246 -1.28 12.35 -13.89
N ASP A 247 -0.26 13.08 -13.42
CA ASP A 247 0.95 13.46 -14.18
C ASP A 247 0.64 14.12 -15.54
N ARG A 248 -0.46 14.91 -15.58
CA ARG A 248 -0.93 15.63 -16.78
C ARG A 248 -0.79 17.15 -16.67
N LEU A 249 -0.18 17.64 -15.60
CA LEU A 249 0.09 19.06 -15.46
C LEU A 249 1.24 19.46 -16.39
N GLU A 250 0.90 20.06 -17.54
CA GLU A 250 1.90 20.64 -18.42
C GLU A 250 2.41 21.97 -17.84
N LEU A 251 3.72 22.07 -17.67
CA LEU A 251 4.41 23.28 -17.19
C LEU A 251 4.98 24.05 -18.38
N ALA A 252 4.64 25.34 -18.47
CA ALA A 252 5.23 26.21 -19.49
C ALA A 252 6.69 26.55 -19.11
N GLN A 253 7.65 25.79 -19.64
CA GLN A 253 9.07 25.97 -19.34
C GLN A 253 9.61 27.27 -19.96
N GLY A 254 10.09 28.19 -19.13
CA GLY A 254 10.76 29.41 -19.56
C GLY A 254 11.73 29.95 -18.49
N PRO A 255 12.58 30.94 -18.83
CA PRO A 255 13.44 31.57 -17.84
C PRO A 255 12.60 32.40 -16.86
N VAL A 256 12.77 32.16 -15.56
CA VAL A 256 12.06 32.84 -14.47
C VAL A 256 13.07 33.42 -13.49
N SER A 257 13.03 34.74 -13.33
CA SER A 257 13.80 35.45 -12.31
C SER A 257 13.04 35.43 -10.99
N LEU A 258 13.61 34.80 -9.95
CA LEU A 258 12.92 34.60 -8.66
C LEU A 258 12.77 35.88 -7.84
N ALA A 259 13.76 36.78 -7.85
CA ALA A 259 13.69 38.06 -7.12
C ALA A 259 12.45 38.90 -7.50
N PRO A 260 12.23 39.28 -8.78
CA PRO A 260 11.04 40.04 -9.15
C PRO A 260 9.75 39.22 -8.94
N LEU A 261 9.80 37.90 -9.06
CA LEU A 261 8.63 37.05 -8.82
C LEU A 261 8.16 37.11 -7.37
N VAL A 262 9.08 36.92 -6.42
CA VAL A 262 8.82 37.00 -4.97
C VAL A 262 8.37 38.40 -4.59
N GLN A 263 9.06 39.44 -5.06
CA GLN A 263 8.77 40.82 -4.70
C GLN A 263 7.39 41.27 -5.17
N ASN A 264 7.00 40.92 -6.41
CA ASN A 264 5.65 41.17 -6.92
C ASN A 264 4.59 40.39 -6.11
N THR A 265 4.87 39.16 -5.72
CA THR A 265 3.94 38.35 -4.91
C THR A 265 3.71 39.00 -3.55
N ILE A 266 4.77 39.45 -2.86
CA ILE A 266 4.65 40.16 -1.57
C ILE A 266 3.81 41.42 -1.74
N GLN A 267 4.12 42.27 -2.72
CA GLN A 267 3.39 43.53 -2.97
C GLN A 267 1.88 43.29 -3.19
N ASN A 268 1.53 42.29 -3.99
CA ASN A 268 0.14 41.92 -4.25
C ASN A 268 -0.55 41.40 -2.98
N ILE A 269 0.12 40.59 -2.18
CA ILE A 269 -0.44 40.08 -0.92
C ILE A 269 -0.69 41.22 0.08
N THR A 270 0.28 42.13 0.22
CA THR A 270 0.18 43.24 1.17
C THR A 270 -0.87 44.28 0.79
N SER A 271 -1.17 44.44 -0.50
CA SER A 271 -2.18 45.40 -0.97
C SER A 271 -3.62 44.89 -0.87
N LEU A 272 -3.82 43.58 -0.65
CA LEU A 272 -5.13 42.93 -0.54
C LEU A 272 -5.52 42.54 0.90
N GLY A 273 -4.61 42.66 1.88
CA GLY A 273 -4.80 42.21 3.26
C GLY A 273 -5.23 43.34 4.21
N PRO A 274 -5.85 43.01 5.37
CA PRO A 274 -6.07 44.00 6.43
C PRO A 274 -4.74 44.61 6.88
N GLU A 275 -4.72 45.88 7.29
CA GLU A 275 -3.55 46.56 7.87
C GLU A 275 -3.07 45.82 9.14
N ARG A 276 -2.28 44.77 8.93
CA ARG A 276 -1.50 44.11 9.96
C ARG A 276 -0.08 44.62 9.77
N ASN A 277 0.51 45.19 10.82
CA ASN A 277 1.90 45.65 10.83
C ASN A 277 2.87 44.46 10.72
N LEU A 278 2.90 43.78 9.59
CA LEU A 278 3.81 42.67 9.30
C LEU A 278 5.04 43.20 8.59
N THR A 279 6.21 42.69 8.97
CA THR A 279 7.48 43.01 8.31
C THR A 279 7.87 41.88 7.37
N PHE A 280 8.09 42.22 6.09
CA PHE A 280 8.62 41.27 5.10
C PHE A 280 10.11 41.54 4.89
N GLU A 281 10.93 40.49 5.05
CA GLU A 281 12.37 40.53 4.78
C GLU A 281 12.68 39.56 3.64
N VAL A 282 13.45 40.01 2.64
CA VAL A 282 13.83 39.22 1.47
C VAL A 282 15.36 39.15 1.43
N GLU A 283 15.91 37.94 1.48
CA GLU A 283 17.36 37.72 1.61
C GLU A 283 17.88 36.77 0.53
N GLY A 284 19.07 37.04 -0.02
CA GLY A 284 19.79 36.11 -0.91
C GLY A 284 19.13 35.84 -2.26
N LEU A 285 18.18 36.68 -2.68
CA LEU A 285 17.42 36.51 -3.93
C LEU A 285 17.99 37.29 -5.13
N GLU A 286 18.69 38.39 -4.89
CA GLU A 286 19.19 39.30 -5.94
C GLU A 286 20.29 38.67 -6.80
N ASP A 287 21.12 37.81 -6.21
CA ASP A 287 22.26 37.17 -6.87
C ASP A 287 21.93 35.82 -7.54
N LEU A 288 20.66 35.39 -7.50
CA LEU A 288 20.27 34.08 -8.01
C LEU A 288 20.11 34.09 -9.53
N PRO A 289 20.65 33.08 -10.24
CA PRO A 289 20.43 32.94 -11.67
C PRO A 289 18.94 32.66 -11.96
N PRO A 290 18.45 33.02 -13.16
CA PRO A 290 17.12 32.64 -13.58
C PRO A 290 16.98 31.11 -13.62
N VAL A 291 15.84 30.60 -13.16
CA VAL A 291 15.51 29.18 -13.22
C VAL A 291 14.69 28.89 -14.46
N VAL A 292 14.80 27.67 -14.99
CA VAL A 292 13.87 27.20 -16.02
C VAL A 292 12.64 26.63 -15.33
N GLY A 293 11.47 27.18 -15.63
CA GLY A 293 10.22 26.73 -15.05
C GLY A 293 9.01 27.55 -15.51
N ASP A 294 7.85 27.20 -14.95
CA ASP A 294 6.60 27.91 -15.21
C ASP A 294 6.44 29.08 -14.22
N GLY A 295 6.61 30.29 -14.72
CA GLY A 295 6.52 31.51 -13.91
C GLY A 295 5.14 31.73 -13.29
N GLN A 296 4.05 31.29 -13.93
CA GLN A 296 2.70 31.42 -13.39
C GLN A 296 2.49 30.44 -12.23
N ARG A 297 2.92 29.18 -12.40
CA ARG A 297 2.84 28.15 -11.36
C ARG A 297 3.74 28.43 -10.18
N LEU A 298 4.96 28.91 -10.43
CA LEU A 298 5.86 29.37 -9.36
C LEU A 298 5.26 30.54 -8.59
N ARG A 299 4.62 31.50 -9.26
CA ARG A 299 3.88 32.59 -8.60
C ARG A 299 2.77 32.05 -7.71
N GLN A 300 1.99 31.09 -8.20
CA GLN A 300 0.89 30.46 -7.46
C GLN A 300 1.41 29.71 -6.23
N ALA A 301 2.49 28.94 -6.36
CA ALA A 301 3.12 28.25 -5.24
C ALA A 301 3.62 29.25 -4.17
N LEU A 302 4.31 30.30 -4.59
CA LEU A 302 4.76 31.38 -3.70
C LEU A 302 3.59 32.07 -3.02
N TRP A 303 2.52 32.39 -3.76
CA TRP A 303 1.31 32.99 -3.20
C TRP A 303 0.70 32.11 -2.11
N ASN A 304 0.58 30.80 -2.34
CA ASN A 304 0.02 29.86 -1.38
C ASN A 304 0.86 29.78 -0.09
N VAL A 305 2.19 29.77 -0.21
CA VAL A 305 3.07 29.73 0.96
C VAL A 305 3.05 31.06 1.72
N ILE A 306 3.20 32.19 1.02
CA ILE A 306 3.30 33.52 1.65
C ILE A 306 1.95 33.95 2.24
N SER A 307 0.83 33.67 1.57
CA SER A 307 -0.50 33.97 2.11
C SER A 307 -0.81 33.14 3.37
N ASN A 308 -0.39 31.87 3.41
CA ASN A 308 -0.46 31.06 4.62
C ASN A 308 0.42 31.65 5.73
N ALA A 309 1.67 32.02 5.43
CA ALA A 309 2.55 32.67 6.39
C ALA A 309 1.91 33.94 6.99
N MET A 310 1.33 34.80 6.15
CA MET A 310 0.62 36.00 6.58
C MET A 310 -0.62 35.69 7.45
N LYS A 311 -1.38 34.66 7.11
CA LYS A 311 -2.57 34.25 7.87
C LYS A 311 -2.22 33.79 9.28
N TYR A 312 -1.13 33.04 9.44
CA TYR A 312 -0.74 32.42 10.71
C TYR A 312 0.28 33.24 11.51
N THR A 313 0.86 34.30 10.93
CA THR A 313 1.77 35.20 11.65
C THR A 313 0.98 36.24 12.47
N PRO A 314 1.28 36.41 13.78
CA PRO A 314 0.65 37.44 14.62
C PRO A 314 0.93 38.87 14.13
N ASN A 315 0.06 39.82 14.51
CA ASN A 315 0.28 41.25 14.23
C ASN A 315 1.63 41.72 14.82
N GLY A 316 2.38 42.53 14.07
CA GLY A 316 3.75 42.91 14.46
C GLY A 316 4.81 41.86 14.14
N GLY A 317 4.41 40.70 13.62
CA GLY A 317 5.30 39.59 13.29
C GLY A 317 6.11 39.83 12.01
N ARG A 318 7.08 38.94 11.79
CA ARG A 318 8.04 39.00 10.69
C ARG A 318 7.93 37.76 9.81
N ILE A 319 7.98 37.97 8.51
CA ILE A 319 8.02 36.91 7.49
C ILE A 319 9.29 37.12 6.69
N THR A 320 10.20 36.15 6.73
CA THR A 320 11.46 36.17 5.98
C THR A 320 11.37 35.18 4.83
N ILE A 321 11.74 35.61 3.63
CA ILE A 321 11.85 34.78 2.43
C ILE A 321 13.29 34.81 2.00
N SER A 322 13.93 33.64 1.99
CA SER A 322 15.35 33.51 1.70
C SER A 322 15.59 32.61 0.49
N GLY A 323 16.52 33.02 -0.37
CA GLY A 323 16.97 32.24 -1.52
C GLY A 323 18.43 31.85 -1.38
N ARG A 324 18.79 30.63 -1.77
CA ARG A 324 20.20 30.24 -1.98
C ARG A 324 20.32 29.20 -3.07
N GLN A 325 21.42 29.24 -3.81
CA GLN A 325 21.79 28.18 -4.73
C GLN A 325 22.49 27.05 -3.96
N VAL A 326 22.05 25.81 -4.17
CA VAL A 326 22.64 24.60 -3.61
C VAL A 326 22.89 23.63 -4.76
N GLU A 327 24.16 23.41 -5.09
CA GLU A 327 24.58 22.60 -6.24
C GLU A 327 23.90 23.07 -7.55
N ASN A 328 23.08 22.22 -8.16
CA ASN A 328 22.34 22.47 -9.40
C ASN A 328 20.89 22.93 -9.16
N ALA A 329 20.52 23.27 -7.92
CA ALA A 329 19.16 23.67 -7.55
C ALA A 329 19.13 25.01 -6.82
N ILE A 330 17.96 25.65 -6.84
CA ILE A 330 17.68 26.84 -6.01
C ILE A 330 16.72 26.44 -4.90
N HIS A 331 17.10 26.78 -3.68
CA HIS A 331 16.29 26.59 -2.49
C HIS A 331 15.66 27.92 -2.10
N LEU A 332 14.33 27.97 -2.07
CA LEU A 332 13.54 29.03 -1.48
C LEU A 332 13.01 28.56 -0.13
N LYS A 333 13.19 29.36 0.92
CA LYS A 333 12.77 29.05 2.28
C LYS A 333 11.98 30.21 2.87
#